data_AF-A0AAV2STL3-F1
#
_entry.id   AF-A0AAV2STL3-F1
#
_cell.length_a   1.000
_cell.length_b   1.000
_cell.length_c   1.000
_cell.angle_alpha   90.00
_cell.angle_beta   90.00
_cell.angle_gamma   90.00
#
_symmetry.space_group_name_H-M   'P 1'
#
loop_
_entity.id
_entity.type
_entity.pdbx_description
1 polymer ?
#
loop_
_entity_poly.entity_id
_entity_poly.type
_entity_poly.pdbx_seq_one_letter_code
_entity_poly.pdbx_strand_id
1 'polypeptide(L)'
;CVELDCWDGKAPDEEPIITHGKAMCTEIMAEEAFDAIGKCAFVTSEYPVVLSFENHCCKKQQLKLAKFCEKYFGDTLGKAPLEKFPLGPGKRMAGPVHLKNRILIKNKRLKAEAEKEELEIYLKGGDLAEEAAEDPNAPPPEPKPDEAPK
;
A
#
# COMPACT_ATOMS: atom_id res chain seq x y z
N CYS A 1 -6.63 -14.22 -2.57
CA CYS A 1 -5.53 -13.23 -2.73
C CYS A 1 -5.67 -12.67 -4.13
N VAL A 2 -5.58 -11.35 -4.29
CA VAL A 2 -5.63 -10.66 -5.60
C VAL A 2 -4.44 -9.70 -5.66
N GLU A 3 -3.86 -9.54 -6.84
CA GLU A 3 -2.73 -8.65 -7.08
C GLU A 3 -3.18 -7.36 -7.78
N LEU A 4 -2.54 -6.25 -7.42
CA LEU A 4 -2.79 -4.92 -7.95
C LEU A 4 -1.43 -4.29 -8.30
N ASP A 5 -1.13 -4.22 -9.59
CA ASP A 5 0.06 -3.54 -10.12
C ASP A 5 -0.28 -2.07 -10.39
N CYS A 6 0.00 -1.21 -9.42
CA CYS A 6 -0.45 0.17 -9.35
C CYS A 6 0.62 1.12 -9.91
N TRP A 7 0.25 1.91 -10.92
CA TRP A 7 1.12 2.88 -11.59
C TRP A 7 0.54 4.28 -11.55
N ASP A 8 1.43 5.28 -11.67
CA ASP A 8 1.02 6.68 -11.79
C ASP A 8 0.19 6.91 -13.06
N GLY A 9 -1.00 7.48 -12.89
CA GLY A 9 -1.76 8.04 -13.99
C GLY A 9 -1.15 9.33 -14.51
N LYS A 10 -1.44 9.61 -15.79
CA LYS A 10 -0.90 10.77 -16.50
C LYS A 10 -1.81 12.00 -16.30
N ALA A 11 -1.25 13.18 -16.54
CA ALA A 11 -2.00 14.43 -16.57
C ALA A 11 -3.12 14.40 -17.64
N PRO A 12 -4.25 15.11 -17.43
CA PRO A 12 -4.48 16.10 -16.37
C PRO A 12 -5.05 15.55 -15.05
N ASP A 13 -5.60 14.34 -15.04
CA ASP A 13 -6.36 13.83 -13.90
C ASP A 13 -5.46 13.27 -12.77
N GLU A 14 -4.25 12.81 -13.12
CA GLU A 14 -3.26 12.25 -12.18
C GLU A 14 -3.88 11.17 -11.27
N GLU A 15 -4.77 10.35 -11.84
CA GLU A 15 -5.48 9.27 -11.16
C GLU A 15 -4.72 7.94 -11.29
N PRO A 16 -4.43 7.22 -10.20
CA PRO A 16 -3.65 6.00 -10.29
C PRO A 16 -4.37 4.95 -11.13
N ILE A 17 -3.57 4.19 -11.88
CA ILE A 17 -4.05 3.16 -12.80
C ILE A 17 -3.53 1.79 -12.36
N ILE A 18 -4.17 0.74 -12.89
CA ILE A 18 -3.67 -0.62 -12.81
C ILE A 18 -3.35 -1.10 -14.22
N THR A 19 -2.13 -1.57 -14.42
CA THR A 19 -1.65 -2.15 -15.67
C THR A 19 -0.43 -3.02 -15.39
N HIS A 20 -0.02 -3.84 -16.36
CA HIS A 20 1.26 -4.54 -16.28
C HIS A 20 2.34 -3.67 -16.93
N GLY A 21 3.26 -3.16 -16.12
CA GLY A 21 4.32 -2.25 -16.57
C GLY A 21 5.16 -2.82 -17.72
N LYS A 22 5.50 -1.97 -18.70
CA LYS A 22 6.37 -2.30 -19.85
C LYS A 22 5.83 -3.39 -20.79
N ALA A 23 4.58 -3.82 -20.62
CA ALA A 23 3.88 -4.73 -21.53
C ALA A 23 2.84 -3.98 -22.39
N MET A 24 2.37 -4.61 -23.48
CA MET A 24 1.26 -4.09 -24.31
C MET A 24 -0.10 -4.44 -23.70
N CYS A 25 -0.30 -4.12 -22.42
CA CYS A 25 -1.58 -4.29 -21.73
C CYS A 25 -2.35 -2.97 -21.71
N THR A 26 -3.68 -3.06 -21.75
CA THR A 26 -4.54 -1.90 -21.50
C THR A 26 -4.50 -1.51 -20.03
N GLU A 27 -4.77 -0.24 -19.76
CA GLU A 27 -4.82 0.33 -18.42
C GLU A 27 -6.28 0.38 -17.94
N ILE A 28 -6.51 0.18 -16.65
CA ILE A 28 -7.80 0.45 -15.99
C ILE A 28 -7.60 1.45 -14.86
N MET A 29 -8.65 2.19 -14.51
CA MET A 29 -8.60 3.10 -13.36
C MET A 29 -8.51 2.30 -12.07
N ALA A 30 -7.58 2.65 -11.18
CA ALA A 30 -7.47 1.97 -9.89
C ALA A 30 -8.76 2.11 -9.07
N GLU A 31 -9.43 3.26 -9.15
CA GLU A 31 -10.70 3.49 -8.44
C GLU A 31 -11.77 2.43 -8.74
N GLU A 32 -11.94 2.09 -10.03
CA GLU A 32 -12.94 1.11 -10.47
C GLU A 32 -12.63 -0.30 -9.95
N ALA A 33 -11.34 -0.67 -9.92
CA ALA A 33 -10.93 -1.95 -9.37
C ALA A 33 -11.23 -2.05 -7.87
N PHE A 34 -11.01 -0.96 -7.11
CA PHE A 34 -11.25 -0.94 -5.68
C PHE A 34 -12.75 -0.99 -5.36
N ASP A 35 -13.57 -0.27 -6.12
CA ASP A 35 -15.03 -0.35 -6.03
C ASP A 35 -15.53 -1.78 -6.30
N ALA A 36 -15.03 -2.41 -7.37
CA ALA A 36 -15.38 -3.79 -7.71
C ALA A 36 -14.97 -4.79 -6.60
N ILE A 37 -13.77 -4.64 -6.02
CA ILE A 37 -13.31 -5.47 -4.91
C ILE A 37 -14.21 -5.25 -3.69
N GLY A 38 -14.52 -4.01 -3.34
CA GLY A 38 -15.39 -3.69 -2.19
C GLY A 38 -16.76 -4.35 -2.28
N LYS A 39 -17.34 -4.39 -3.49
CA LYS A 39 -18.63 -5.05 -3.77
C LYS A 39 -18.56 -6.58 -3.74
N CYS A 40 -17.44 -7.16 -4.13
CA CYS A 40 -17.34 -8.60 -4.40
C CYS A 40 -16.58 -9.41 -3.34
N ALA A 41 -15.74 -8.78 -2.51
CA ALA A 41 -14.75 -9.44 -1.66
C ALA A 41 -15.32 -10.58 -0.78
N PHE A 42 -16.56 -10.44 -0.31
CA PHE A 42 -17.17 -11.37 0.65
C PHE A 42 -18.48 -12.00 0.17
N VAL A 43 -18.82 -11.90 -1.12
CA VAL A 43 -20.09 -12.42 -1.66
C VAL A 43 -20.19 -13.94 -1.56
N THR A 44 -19.08 -14.63 -1.84
CA THR A 44 -19.03 -16.11 -1.88
C THR A 44 -18.32 -16.73 -0.68
N SER A 45 -17.54 -15.94 0.07
CA SER A 45 -16.75 -16.39 1.21
C SER A 45 -16.56 -15.25 2.20
N GLU A 46 -16.83 -15.50 3.48
CA GLU A 46 -16.61 -14.54 4.57
C GLU A 46 -15.15 -14.47 5.05
N TYR A 47 -14.26 -15.32 4.53
CA TYR A 47 -12.87 -15.39 4.96
C TYR A 47 -12.03 -14.23 4.40
N PRO A 48 -10.88 -13.88 5.05
CA PRO A 48 -10.13 -12.68 4.69
C PRO A 48 -9.64 -12.67 3.23
N VAL A 49 -9.66 -11.48 2.65
CA VAL A 49 -9.06 -11.19 1.35
C VAL A 49 -7.73 -10.48 1.58
N VAL A 50 -6.68 -10.94 0.90
CA VAL A 50 -5.39 -10.25 0.85
C VAL A 50 -5.26 -9.57 -0.50
N LEU A 51 -4.98 -8.27 -0.49
CA LEU A 51 -4.62 -7.48 -1.66
C LEU A 51 -3.10 -7.31 -1.66
N SER A 52 -2.45 -7.88 -2.66
CA SER A 52 -1.01 -7.77 -2.88
C SER A 52 -0.76 -6.58 -3.80
N PHE A 53 -0.22 -5.49 -3.25
CA PHE A 53 0.14 -4.32 -4.01
C PHE A 53 1.55 -4.48 -4.57
N GLU A 54 1.70 -4.31 -5.87
CA GLU A 54 2.94 -3.94 -6.53
C GLU A 54 2.86 -2.44 -6.82
N ASN A 55 3.54 -1.63 -6.00
CA ASN A 55 3.31 -0.19 -5.95
C ASN A 55 4.43 0.58 -6.64
N HIS A 56 4.10 1.21 -7.77
CA HIS A 56 4.98 2.09 -8.56
C HIS A 56 4.51 3.54 -8.58
N CYS A 57 3.55 3.90 -7.72
CA CYS A 57 2.99 5.25 -7.68
C CYS A 57 3.89 6.23 -6.90
N CYS A 58 3.91 7.50 -7.29
CA CYS A 58 4.46 8.60 -6.51
C CYS A 58 3.64 8.85 -5.24
N LYS A 59 4.20 9.55 -4.24
CA LYS A 59 3.54 9.73 -2.93
C LYS A 59 2.14 10.36 -3.03
N LYS A 60 1.96 11.33 -3.95
CA LYS A 60 0.67 11.97 -4.21
C LYS A 60 -0.39 10.96 -4.65
N GLN A 61 -0.05 10.04 -5.55
CA GLN A 61 -0.98 9.02 -6.03
C GLN A 61 -1.11 7.84 -5.06
N GLN A 62 -0.08 7.51 -4.28
CA GLN A 62 -0.20 6.58 -3.14
C GLN A 62 -1.24 7.07 -2.13
N LEU A 63 -1.32 8.39 -1.90
CA LEU A 63 -2.35 8.99 -1.06
C LEU A 63 -3.76 8.77 -1.62
N LYS A 64 -3.92 8.86 -2.95
CA LYS A 64 -5.20 8.54 -3.61
C LYS A 64 -5.55 7.06 -3.44
N LEU A 65 -4.59 6.14 -3.60
CA LEU A 65 -4.80 4.70 -3.35
C LEU A 65 -5.23 4.43 -1.90
N ALA A 66 -4.60 5.08 -0.91
CA ALA A 66 -5.00 4.98 0.49
C ALA A 66 -6.44 5.47 0.71
N LYS A 67 -6.82 6.59 0.10
CA LYS A 67 -8.20 7.10 0.13
C LYS A 67 -9.20 6.14 -0.52
N PHE A 68 -8.83 5.47 -1.62
CA PHE A 68 -9.68 4.43 -2.22
C PHE A 68 -9.86 3.23 -1.29
N CYS A 69 -8.79 2.77 -0.64
CA CYS A 69 -8.90 1.73 0.39
C CYS A 69 -9.92 2.14 1.47
N GLU A 70 -9.84 3.36 2.00
CA GLU A 70 -10.76 3.83 3.03
C GLU A 70 -12.20 3.97 2.52
N LYS A 71 -12.38 4.54 1.32
CA LYS A 71 -13.68 4.77 0.68
C LYS A 71 -14.42 3.47 0.38
N TYR A 72 -13.75 2.49 -0.22
CA TYR A 72 -14.41 1.30 -0.76
C TYR A 72 -14.40 0.10 0.18
N PHE A 73 -13.42 0.02 1.09
CA PHE A 73 -13.33 -1.10 2.04
C PHE A 73 -13.87 -0.75 3.42
N GLY A 74 -13.90 0.54 3.80
CA GLY A 74 -14.51 1.00 5.05
C GLY A 74 -14.07 0.19 6.27
N ASP A 75 -15.06 -0.32 7.02
CA ASP A 75 -14.84 -1.13 8.24
C ASP A 75 -14.25 -2.52 7.97
N THR A 76 -14.30 -3.00 6.73
CA THR A 76 -13.67 -4.28 6.36
C THR A 76 -12.15 -4.13 6.20
N LEU A 77 -11.63 -2.91 6.06
CA LEU A 77 -10.19 -2.67 5.95
C LEU A 77 -9.48 -2.97 7.28
N GLY A 78 -8.48 -3.84 7.25
CA GLY A 78 -7.63 -4.14 8.40
C GLY A 78 -6.65 -3.00 8.70
N LYS A 79 -7.10 -1.93 9.36
CA LYS A 79 -6.29 -0.74 9.69
C LYS A 79 -5.34 -0.93 10.88
N ALA A 80 -5.64 -1.86 11.78
CA ALA A 80 -4.86 -2.07 13.00
C ALA A 80 -4.72 -3.58 13.31
N PRO A 81 -3.67 -3.98 14.03
CA PRO A 81 -3.52 -5.34 14.54
C PRO A 81 -4.70 -5.72 15.44
N LEU A 82 -5.05 -7.01 15.46
CA LEU A 82 -6.01 -7.53 16.42
C LEU A 82 -5.38 -7.57 17.81
N GLU A 83 -6.10 -7.13 18.84
CA GLU A 83 -5.60 -7.08 20.23
C GLU A 83 -5.05 -8.43 20.72
N LYS A 84 -5.72 -9.53 20.37
CA LYS A 84 -5.31 -10.90 20.71
C LYS A 84 -4.11 -11.42 19.89
N PHE A 85 -3.76 -10.75 18.79
CA PHE A 85 -2.71 -11.13 17.87
C PHE A 85 -1.80 -9.91 17.57
N PRO A 86 -1.05 -9.43 18.57
CA PRO A 86 -0.16 -8.28 18.39
C PRO A 86 0.95 -8.60 17.39
N LEU A 87 1.38 -7.58 16.64
CA LEU A 87 2.51 -7.71 15.73
C LEU A 87 3.84 -7.74 16.52
N GLY A 88 4.77 -8.59 16.10
CA GLY A 88 6.13 -8.61 16.64
C GLY A 88 6.82 -9.96 16.47
N PRO A 89 8.14 -10.02 16.66
CA PRO A 89 8.90 -11.27 16.57
C PRO A 89 8.36 -12.34 17.53
N GLY A 90 8.21 -13.57 17.03
CA GLY A 90 7.72 -14.70 17.82
C GLY A 90 6.23 -14.64 18.20
N LYS A 91 5.48 -13.61 17.79
CA LYS A 91 4.03 -13.55 17.97
C LYS A 91 3.33 -14.41 16.90
N ARG A 92 2.26 -15.09 17.28
CA ARG A 92 1.47 -15.91 16.35
C ARG A 92 0.57 -15.02 15.51
N MET A 93 0.45 -15.33 14.23
CA MET A 93 -0.52 -14.68 13.36
C MET A 93 -1.94 -15.13 13.66
N ALA A 94 -2.90 -14.25 13.38
CA ALA A 94 -4.31 -14.58 13.45
C ALA A 94 -4.69 -15.63 12.40
N GLY A 95 -5.38 -16.69 12.82
CA GLY A 95 -5.95 -17.65 11.87
C GLY A 95 -7.14 -17.05 11.10
N PRO A 96 -7.53 -17.63 9.95
CA PRO A 96 -8.56 -17.07 9.06
C PRO A 96 -9.90 -16.76 9.72
N VAL A 97 -10.32 -17.56 10.71
CA VAL A 97 -11.57 -17.35 11.46
C VAL A 97 -11.59 -16.01 12.22
N HIS A 98 -10.44 -15.53 12.69
CA HIS A 98 -10.33 -14.27 13.42
C HIS A 98 -10.31 -13.04 12.52
N LEU A 99 -10.21 -13.26 11.20
CA LEU A 99 -10.07 -12.22 10.18
C LEU A 99 -11.23 -12.26 9.17
N LYS A 100 -12.36 -12.85 9.55
CA LYS A 100 -13.55 -12.87 8.71
C LYS A 100 -13.99 -11.44 8.35
N ASN A 101 -14.40 -11.23 7.11
CA ASN A 101 -14.79 -9.94 6.54
C ASN A 101 -13.71 -8.87 6.74
N ARG A 102 -12.43 -9.27 6.57
CA ARG A 102 -11.28 -8.36 6.59
C ARG A 102 -10.54 -8.38 5.26
N ILE A 103 -10.25 -7.19 4.77
CA ILE A 103 -9.34 -6.95 3.65
C ILE A 103 -7.99 -6.55 4.25
N LEU A 104 -6.96 -7.31 3.91
CA LEU A 104 -5.60 -7.11 4.38
C LEU A 104 -4.73 -6.60 3.24
N ILE A 105 -3.93 -5.56 3.51
CA ILE A 105 -3.04 -4.96 2.53
C ILE A 105 -1.64 -5.54 2.71
N LYS A 106 -1.12 -6.17 1.67
CA LYS A 106 0.31 -6.51 1.55
C LYS A 106 0.96 -5.44 0.68
N ASN A 107 1.72 -4.56 1.31
CA ASN A 107 2.55 -3.54 0.65
C ASN A 107 3.83 -3.31 1.46
N LYS A 108 4.80 -2.57 0.90
CA LYS A 108 5.95 -2.07 1.67
C LYS A 108 5.45 -1.19 2.83
N ARG A 109 6.11 -1.30 3.98
CA ARG A 109 5.79 -0.54 5.19
C ARG A 109 7.01 0.25 5.63
N LEU A 110 6.78 1.50 6.04
CA LEU A 110 7.82 2.37 6.58
C LEU A 110 8.27 1.89 7.96
N LYS A 111 9.42 2.40 8.42
CA LYS A 111 9.83 2.29 9.83
C LYS A 111 8.83 3.04 10.71
N ALA A 112 8.68 2.63 11.96
CA ALA A 112 7.64 3.12 12.85
C ALA A 112 7.66 4.65 13.04
N GLU A 113 8.85 5.25 13.07
CA GLU A 113 9.03 6.69 13.24
C GLU A 113 8.52 7.46 12.01
N ALA A 114 8.94 7.04 10.81
CA ALA A 114 8.52 7.63 9.54
C ALA A 114 7.03 7.39 9.26
N GLU A 115 6.52 6.19 9.55
CA GLU A 115 5.10 5.88 9.43
C GLU A 115 4.25 6.82 10.29
N LYS A 116 4.67 7.08 11.53
CA LYS A 116 3.95 7.98 12.43
C LYS A 116 3.94 9.42 11.90
N GLU A 117 5.07 9.91 11.41
CA GLU A 117 5.18 11.26 10.85
C GLU A 117 4.30 11.43 9.60
N GLU A 118 4.38 10.51 8.64
CA GLU A 118 3.57 10.58 7.42
C GLU A 118 2.06 10.43 7.72
N LEU A 119 1.69 9.58 8.68
CA LEU A 119 0.29 9.44 9.11
C LEU A 119 -0.25 10.73 9.73
N GLU A 120 0.55 11.43 10.54
CA GLU A 120 0.17 12.72 11.11
C GLU A 120 -0.02 13.79 10.03
N ILE A 121 0.82 13.80 8.98
CA ILE A 121 0.66 14.68 7.82
C ILE A 121 -0.63 14.36 7.06
N TYR A 122 -0.88 13.07 6.79
CA TYR A 122 -2.11 12.62 6.12
C TYR A 122 -3.37 13.06 6.86
N LEU A 123 -3.43 12.85 8.18
CA LEU A 123 -4.58 13.22 9.00
C LEU A 123 -4.80 14.74 9.07
N LYS A 124 -3.74 15.54 8.92
CA LYS A 124 -3.81 17.01 8.85
C LYS A 124 -4.15 17.51 7.44
N GLY A 125 -4.29 16.63 6.45
CA GLY A 125 -4.56 16.98 5.05
C GLY A 125 -3.37 17.62 4.35
N GLY A 126 -2.15 17.41 4.84
CA GLY A 126 -0.92 17.92 4.22
C GLY A 126 -0.43 17.03 3.09
N ASP A 127 0.38 17.60 2.19
CA ASP A 127 1.06 16.86 1.12
C ASP A 127 2.29 16.11 1.67
N LEU A 128 2.51 14.88 1.22
CA LEU A 128 3.69 14.10 1.58
C LEU A 128 4.89 14.53 0.73
N ALA A 129 6.03 14.82 1.38
CA ALA A 129 7.27 15.16 0.69
C ALA A 129 7.80 13.97 -0.11
N GLU A 130 8.04 14.14 -1.41
CA GLU A 130 8.59 13.07 -2.27
C GLU A 130 9.91 12.55 -1.72
N GLU A 131 10.04 11.22 -1.57
CA GLU A 131 11.35 10.58 -1.51
C GLU A 131 11.73 10.28 -2.96
N ALA A 132 13.00 10.52 -3.30
CA ALA A 132 13.54 10.13 -4.59
C ALA A 132 13.24 8.64 -4.81
N ALA A 133 12.62 8.30 -5.93
CA ALA A 133 12.46 6.92 -6.34
C ALA A 133 13.84 6.25 -6.31
N GLU A 134 14.03 5.23 -5.46
CA GLU A 134 15.19 4.36 -5.58
C GLU A 134 15.06 3.64 -6.91
N ASP A 135 15.84 4.09 -7.90
CA ASP A 135 16.01 3.36 -9.14
C ASP A 135 16.64 1.99 -8.78
N PRO A 136 15.93 0.87 -9.02
CA PRO A 136 16.48 -0.46 -8.75
C PRO A 136 17.71 -0.79 -9.63
N ASN A 137 18.03 0.04 -10.61
CA ASN A 137 19.25 0.00 -11.42
C ASN A 137 20.30 1.05 -11.02
N ALA A 138 20.08 1.84 -9.95
CA ALA A 138 21.09 2.76 -9.45
C ALA A 138 22.34 1.98 -8.98
N PRO A 139 23.55 2.42 -9.36
CA PRO A 139 24.77 1.85 -8.79
C PRO A 139 24.78 2.03 -7.27
N PRO A 140 25.33 1.08 -6.50
CA PRO A 140 25.43 1.20 -5.05
C PRO A 140 26.06 2.54 -4.66
N PRO A 141 25.57 3.21 -3.60
CA PRO A 141 26.16 4.45 -3.13
C PRO A 141 27.63 4.20 -2.75
N GLU A 142 28.52 5.04 -3.29
CA GLU A 142 29.95 4.95 -3.00
C GLU A 142 30.20 5.11 -1.49
N PRO A 143 31.07 4.28 -0.88
CA PRO A 143 31.39 4.40 0.52
C PRO A 143 32.03 5.77 0.78
N LYS A 144 31.46 6.50 1.75
CA LYS A 144 32.04 7.77 2.23
C LYS A 144 33.44 7.49 2.78
N PRO A 145 34.45 8.32 2.45
CA PRO A 145 35.80 8.14 2.97
C PRO A 145 35.80 8.23 4.49
N ASP A 146 36.40 7.22 5.13
CA ASP A 146 36.47 6.98 6.56
C ASP A 146 36.77 8.24 7.39
N GLU A 147 35.94 8.47 8.40
CA GLU A 147 36.32 9.24 9.58
C GLU A 147 37.34 8.40 10.36
N ALA A 148 38.63 8.74 10.20
CA ALA A 148 39.73 8.02 10.82
C ALA A 148 39.59 7.97 12.36
N PRO A 149 39.66 6.78 13.00
CA PRO A 149 39.70 6.70 14.46
C PRO A 149 41.02 7.22 15.01
N LYS A 150 40.94 8.07 16.04
CA LYS A 150 42.07 8.43 16.92
C LYS A 150 42.53 7.26 17.77
#